data_AF-A0A4P6MW92-F1
#
_entry.id   AF-A0A4P6MW92-F1
#
_cell.length_a   1.000
_cell.length_b   1.000
_cell.length_c   1.000
_cell.angle_alpha   90.00
_cell.angle_beta   90.00
_cell.angle_gamma   90.00
#
_symmetry.space_group_name_H-M   'P 1'
#
loop_
_entity.id
_entity.type
_entity.pdbx_description
1 polymer ?
#
loop_
_entity_poly.entity_id
_entity_poly.type
_entity_poly.pdbx_seq_one_letter_code
_entity_poly.pdbx_strand_id
1 'polypeptide(L)'
;MGLDHRLTFLLQQLAWDLPVLVITVAAGVVVVLRRDGGPWWKLALAGLVAIAAGQLVGTFGFFAVSGLDGGYRYSWVASLPALLLNLAGLGLLAAGAISGRRAPTPR
;
A
#
# COMPACT_ATOMS: atom_id res chain seq x y z
N MET A 1 8.43 -27.67 12.42
CA MET A 1 9.45 -26.68 12.84
C MET A 1 9.66 -25.56 11.82
N GLY A 2 10.02 -25.84 10.57
CA GLY A 2 10.23 -24.76 9.57
C GLY A 2 8.96 -24.00 9.15
N LEU A 3 7.83 -24.70 9.02
CA LEU A 3 6.54 -24.12 8.63
C LEU A 3 5.94 -23.24 9.75
N ASP A 4 6.07 -23.69 10.99
CA ASP A 4 5.63 -22.96 12.19
C ASP A 4 6.38 -21.63 12.34
N HIS A 5 7.70 -21.64 12.11
CA HIS A 5 8.53 -20.45 12.11
C HIS A 5 8.13 -19.47 11.00
N ARG A 6 7.88 -19.96 9.78
CA ARG A 6 7.46 -19.14 8.63
C ARG A 6 6.07 -18.52 8.85
N LEU A 7 5.13 -19.26 9.42
CA LEU A 7 3.81 -18.75 9.76
C LEU A 7 3.86 -17.69 10.87
N THR A 8 4.69 -17.91 11.90
CA THR A 8 4.90 -16.93 12.97
C THR A 8 5.48 -15.64 12.40
N PHE A 9 6.43 -15.75 11.49
CA PHE A 9 7.03 -14.59 10.82
C PHE A 9 6.03 -13.85 9.92
N LEU A 10 5.20 -14.59 9.16
CA LEU A 10 4.13 -13.99 8.34
C LEU A 10 3.11 -13.26 9.22
N LEU A 11 2.70 -13.85 10.34
CA LEU A 11 1.78 -13.21 11.28
C LEU A 11 2.39 -11.94 11.88
N GLN A 12 3.67 -11.97 12.22
CA GLN A 12 4.38 -10.82 12.75
C GLN A 12 4.49 -9.70 11.70
N GLN A 13 4.80 -10.04 10.45
CA GLN A 13 4.87 -9.07 9.36
C GLN A 13 3.50 -8.50 9.01
N LEU A 14 2.47 -9.36 8.97
CA LEU A 14 1.09 -8.94 8.78
C LEU A 14 0.62 -8.01 9.91
N ALA A 15 1.03 -8.26 11.17
CA ALA A 15 0.71 -7.38 12.30
C ALA A 15 1.33 -5.98 12.16
N TRP A 16 2.48 -5.86 11.49
CA TRP A 16 3.10 -4.58 11.15
C TRP A 16 2.41 -3.87 9.99
N ASP A 17 1.92 -4.62 9.00
CA ASP A 17 1.28 -4.06 7.80
C ASP A 17 -0.22 -3.74 8.04
N LEU A 18 -0.85 -4.40 9.02
CA LEU A 18 -2.28 -4.27 9.36
C LEU A 18 -2.72 -2.82 9.63
N PRO A 19 -2.01 -2.02 10.45
CA PRO A 19 -2.37 -0.63 10.68
C PRO A 19 -2.42 0.19 9.38
N VAL A 20 -1.47 -0.03 8.47
CA VAL A 20 -1.41 0.66 7.17
C VAL A 20 -2.60 0.27 6.30
N LEU A 21 -2.95 -1.02 6.27
CA LEU A 21 -4.11 -1.54 5.55
C LEU A 21 -5.44 -0.98 6.12
N VAL A 22 -5.58 -0.93 7.44
CA VAL A 22 -6.77 -0.36 8.08
C VAL A 22 -6.91 1.13 7.75
N ILE A 23 -5.82 1.88 7.83
CA ILE A 23 -5.81 3.31 7.50
C ILE A 23 -6.13 3.54 6.02
N THR A 24 -5.56 2.75 5.12
CA THR A 24 -5.83 2.88 3.67
C THR A 24 -7.28 2.56 3.33
N VAL A 25 -7.88 1.55 3.96
CA VAL A 25 -9.32 1.25 3.80
C VAL A 25 -10.19 2.37 4.35
N ALA A 26 -9.93 2.83 5.59
CA ALA A 26 -10.69 3.92 6.19
C ALA A 26 -10.60 5.21 5.38
N ALA A 27 -9.38 5.58 4.93
CA ALA A 27 -9.17 6.71 4.04
C ALA A 27 -9.88 6.52 2.70
N GLY A 28 -9.88 5.31 2.14
CA GLY A 28 -10.57 4.98 0.90
C GLY A 28 -12.07 5.20 1.00
N VAL A 29 -12.68 4.76 2.10
CA VAL A 29 -14.10 5.02 2.41
C VAL A 29 -14.37 6.52 2.44
N VAL A 30 -13.55 7.30 3.15
CA VAL A 30 -13.70 8.76 3.22
C VAL A 30 -13.57 9.42 1.84
N VAL A 31 -12.60 9.00 1.03
CA VAL A 31 -12.41 9.49 -0.34
C VAL A 31 -13.63 9.22 -1.21
N VAL A 32 -14.20 8.02 -1.14
CA VAL A 32 -15.41 7.66 -1.90
C VAL A 32 -16.62 8.45 -1.42
N LEU A 33 -16.79 8.64 -0.11
CA LEU A 33 -17.89 9.43 0.46
C LEU A 33 -17.82 10.91 0.08
N ARG A 34 -16.62 11.46 -0.11
CA ARG A 34 -16.40 12.86 -0.49
C ARG A 34 -16.22 13.06 -1.99
N ARG A 35 -16.42 12.03 -2.81
CA ARG A 35 -16.22 12.10 -4.26
C ARG A 35 -17.01 13.26 -4.88
N ASP A 36 -16.37 13.98 -5.77
CA ASP A 36 -16.96 15.04 -6.59
C ASP A 36 -16.66 14.80 -8.07
N GLY A 37 -16.99 15.77 -8.93
CA GLY A 37 -16.69 15.69 -10.36
C GLY A 37 -15.20 15.81 -10.69
N GLY A 38 -14.34 16.11 -9.71
CA GLY A 38 -12.91 16.35 -9.91
C GLY A 38 -12.09 15.05 -10.03
N PRO A 39 -10.83 15.16 -10.49
CA PRO A 39 -9.92 14.02 -10.59
C PRO A 39 -9.29 13.62 -9.25
N TRP A 40 -9.41 14.45 -8.21
CA TRP A 40 -8.66 14.26 -6.95
C TRP A 40 -8.98 12.95 -6.25
N TRP A 41 -10.26 12.54 -6.23
CA TRP A 41 -10.67 11.33 -5.53
C TRP A 41 -10.20 10.07 -6.27
N LYS A 42 -10.11 10.13 -7.60
CA LYS A 42 -9.58 9.03 -8.43
C LYS A 42 -8.10 8.83 -8.16
N LEU A 43 -7.34 9.93 -8.11
CA LEU A 43 -5.91 9.91 -7.80
C LEU A 43 -5.67 9.44 -6.37
N ALA A 44 -6.45 9.95 -5.41
CA ALA A 44 -6.34 9.53 -4.02
C ALA A 44 -6.66 8.04 -3.86
N LEU A 45 -7.75 7.56 -4.46
CA LEU A 45 -8.14 6.15 -4.41
C LEU A 45 -7.09 5.25 -5.08
N ALA A 46 -6.58 5.63 -6.26
CA ALA A 46 -5.51 4.90 -6.93
C ALA A 46 -4.24 4.86 -6.06
N GLY A 47 -3.92 5.94 -5.37
CA GLY A 47 -2.80 6.00 -4.44
C GLY A 47 -2.96 5.06 -3.24
N LEU A 48 -4.14 5.03 -2.63
CA LEU A 48 -4.46 4.11 -1.53
C LEU A 48 -4.41 2.64 -1.97
N VAL A 49 -4.93 2.33 -3.17
CA VAL A 49 -4.85 0.98 -3.75
C VAL A 49 -3.40 0.58 -4.00
N ALA A 50 -2.57 1.48 -4.52
CA ALA A 50 -1.15 1.21 -4.73
C ALA A 50 -0.41 0.94 -3.40
N ILE A 51 -0.69 1.69 -2.34
CA ILE A 51 -0.12 1.44 -1.01
C ILE A 51 -0.57 0.07 -0.49
N ALA A 52 -1.87 -0.24 -0.54
CA ALA A 52 -2.38 -1.52 -0.09
C ALA A 52 -1.77 -2.70 -0.86
N ALA A 53 -1.66 -2.58 -2.18
CA ALA A 53 -0.97 -3.56 -3.02
C ALA A 53 0.52 -3.67 -2.64
N GLY A 54 1.18 -2.55 -2.34
CA GLY A 54 2.57 -2.52 -1.88
C GLY A 54 2.79 -3.29 -0.59
N GLN A 55 1.89 -3.13 0.39
CA GLN A 55 1.93 -3.90 1.64
C GLN A 55 1.77 -5.39 1.36
N LEU A 56 0.74 -5.81 0.59
CA LEU A 56 0.51 -7.22 0.26
C LEU A 56 1.70 -7.84 -0.48
N VAL A 57 2.25 -7.13 -1.48
CA VAL A 57 3.43 -7.59 -2.23
C VAL A 57 4.65 -7.73 -1.31
N GLY A 58 4.81 -6.81 -0.35
CA GLY A 58 5.84 -6.91 0.68
C GLY A 58 5.67 -8.15 1.55
N THR A 59 4.51 -8.31 2.19
CA THR A 59 4.23 -9.43 3.12
C THR A 59 4.38 -10.78 2.41
N PHE A 60 3.75 -10.96 1.24
CA PHE A 60 3.79 -12.22 0.50
C PHE A 60 5.13 -12.46 -0.19
N GLY A 61 5.78 -11.41 -0.68
CA GLY A 61 7.11 -11.50 -1.28
C GLY A 61 8.15 -11.96 -0.26
N PHE A 62 8.14 -11.37 0.94
CA PHE A 62 9.02 -11.80 2.03
C PHE A 62 8.73 -13.24 2.48
N PHE A 63 7.45 -13.62 2.58
CA PHE A 63 7.06 -14.99 2.89
C PHE A 63 7.58 -15.99 1.85
N ALA A 64 7.38 -15.71 0.56
CA ALA A 64 7.85 -16.57 -0.53
C ALA A 64 9.38 -16.71 -0.54
N VAL A 65 10.11 -15.60 -0.34
CA VAL A 65 11.58 -15.60 -0.30
C VAL A 65 12.13 -16.32 0.92
N SER A 66 11.51 -16.18 2.10
CA SER A 66 11.87 -16.96 3.30
C SER A 66 11.66 -18.47 3.14
N GLY A 67 10.93 -18.87 2.10
CA GLY A 67 10.69 -20.24 1.68
C GLY A 67 11.91 -20.94 1.06
N LEU A 68 12.81 -20.16 0.46
CA LEU A 68 13.96 -20.64 -0.32
C LEU A 68 15.19 -20.82 0.55
N ASP A 69 15.95 -21.90 0.34
CA ASP A 69 17.26 -22.07 0.98
C ASP A 69 18.20 -20.96 0.53
N GLY A 70 18.67 -20.13 1.48
CA GLY A 70 19.46 -18.94 1.19
C GLY A 70 18.67 -17.71 0.72
N GLY A 71 17.34 -17.77 0.75
CA GLY A 71 16.42 -16.73 0.27
C GLY A 71 16.63 -15.36 0.92
N TYR A 72 17.15 -15.29 2.14
CA TYR A 72 17.46 -14.03 2.82
C TYR A 72 18.34 -13.07 1.98
N ARG A 73 19.22 -13.63 1.12
CA ARG A 73 20.07 -12.87 0.18
C ARG A 73 19.30 -12.18 -0.95
N TYR A 74 18.08 -12.64 -1.22
CA TYR A 74 17.18 -12.15 -2.27
C TYR A 74 15.99 -11.37 -1.69
N SER A 75 15.98 -11.08 -0.39
CA SER A 75 14.92 -10.31 0.28
C SER A 75 14.68 -8.93 -0.36
N TRP A 76 15.73 -8.33 -0.94
CA TRP A 76 15.65 -7.07 -1.69
C TRP A 76 14.78 -7.16 -2.96
N VAL A 77 14.69 -8.36 -3.58
CA VAL A 77 13.86 -8.59 -4.77
C VAL A 77 12.38 -8.50 -4.42
N ALA A 78 12.01 -8.93 -3.22
CA ALA A 78 10.65 -8.82 -2.70
C ALA A 78 10.32 -7.39 -2.23
N SER A 79 11.31 -6.65 -1.70
CA SER A 79 11.07 -5.30 -1.17
C SER A 79 11.02 -4.21 -2.24
N LEU A 80 11.70 -4.37 -3.37
CA LEU A 80 11.72 -3.40 -4.46
C LEU A 80 10.32 -3.12 -5.05
N PRO A 81 9.53 -4.13 -5.45
CA PRO A 81 8.17 -3.91 -5.96
C PRO A 81 7.27 -3.22 -4.93
N ALA A 82 7.35 -3.64 -3.65
CA ALA A 82 6.60 -3.03 -2.57
C ALA A 82 6.97 -1.54 -2.38
N LEU A 83 8.27 -1.22 -2.43
CA LEU A 83 8.77 0.16 -2.36
C LEU A 83 8.24 1.01 -3.52
N LEU A 84 8.32 0.51 -4.75
CA LEU A 84 7.83 1.23 -5.93
C LEU A 84 6.33 1.50 -5.87
N LEU A 85 5.54 0.52 -5.41
CA LEU A 85 4.09 0.67 -5.22
C LEU A 85 3.76 1.71 -4.14
N ASN A 86 4.49 1.70 -3.01
CA ASN A 86 4.33 2.69 -1.96
C ASN A 86 4.71 4.11 -2.44
N LEU A 87 5.81 4.27 -3.17
CA LEU A 87 6.23 5.56 -3.73
C LEU A 87 5.24 6.08 -4.77
N ALA A 88 4.77 5.21 -5.67
CA ALA A 88 3.73 5.56 -6.63
C ALA A 88 2.43 5.96 -5.92
N GLY A 89 2.06 5.22 -4.88
CA GLY A 89 0.87 5.50 -4.08
C GLY A 89 0.94 6.85 -3.37
N LEU A 90 2.07 7.16 -2.74
CA LEU A 90 2.33 8.47 -2.14
C LEU A 90 2.32 9.60 -3.18
N GLY A 91 2.90 9.38 -4.36
CA GLY A 91 2.88 10.34 -5.46
C GLY A 91 1.46 10.63 -5.96
N LEU A 92 0.63 9.60 -6.10
CA LEU A 92 -0.78 9.72 -6.48
C LEU A 92 -1.62 10.43 -5.40
N LEU A 93 -1.38 10.14 -4.12
CA LEU A 93 -1.99 10.87 -3.01
C LEU A 93 -1.60 12.35 -3.03
N ALA A 94 -0.33 12.67 -3.25
CA ALA A 94 0.14 14.05 -3.35
C ALA A 94 -0.48 14.78 -4.56
N ALA A 95 -0.54 14.13 -5.72
CA ALA A 95 -1.21 14.66 -6.90
C ALA A 95 -2.72 14.88 -6.68
N GLY A 96 -3.37 13.94 -5.99
CA GLY A 96 -4.76 14.08 -5.54
C GLY A 96 -4.94 15.30 -4.63
N ALA A 97 -4.09 15.46 -3.62
CA ALA A 97 -4.14 16.59 -2.70
C ALA A 97 -3.92 17.94 -3.39
N ILE A 98 -3.03 18.01 -4.39
CA ILE A 98 -2.79 19.23 -5.16
C ILE A 98 -3.97 19.54 -6.09
N SER A 99 -4.52 18.54 -6.78
CA SER A 99 -5.63 18.74 -7.70
C SER A 99 -6.95 19.11 -6.99
N GLY A 100 -7.19 18.58 -5.79
CA GLY A 100 -8.38 18.88 -4.99
C GLY A 100 -8.42 20.29 -4.37
N ARG A 101 -7.30 21.02 -4.33
CA ARG A 101 -7.25 22.41 -3.82
C ARG A 101 -7.83 23.45 -4.77
N ARG A 102 -8.17 23.09 -6.01
CA ARG A 102 -8.83 24.01 -6.95
C ARG A 102 -10.31 24.15 -6.57
N ALA A 103 -10.61 25.11 -5.70
CA ALA A 103 -11.98 25.49 -5.34
C ALA A 103 -12.79 25.90 -6.59
N PRO A 104 -14.13 25.70 -6.59
CA PRO A 104 -14.98 26.18 -7.66
C PRO A 104 -14.89 27.71 -7.74
N THR A 105 -14.64 28.22 -8.94
CA THR A 105 -14.82 29.64 -9.25
C THR A 105 -16.25 30.02 -8.89
N PRO A 106 -16.48 31.04 -8.03
CA PRO A 106 -17.81 31.58 -7.83
C PRO A 106 -18.29 32.14 -9.18
N ARG A 107 -19.43 31.65 -9.66
CA ARG A 107 -20.21 32.29 -10.72
C ARG A 107 -21.19 33.26 -10.09
#